data_AF-A0A163D4L8-F1
#
_entry.id   AF-A0A163D4L8-F1
#
_cell.length_a   1.000
_cell.length_b   1.000
_cell.length_c   1.000
_cell.angle_alpha   90.00
_cell.angle_beta   90.00
_cell.angle_gamma   90.00
#
_symmetry.space_group_name_H-M   'P 1'
#
loop_
_entity.id
_entity.type
_entity.pdbx_description
1 polymer ?
#
loop_
_entity_poly.entity_id
_entity_poly.type
_entity_poly.pdbx_seq_one_letter_code
_entity_poly.pdbx_strand_id
1 'polypeptide(L)' 'MFDHFQKRLRGDRRLAVLALVLFTACFVLGSFVTQTAIDAGEGVFAIVGIVLMAGGLIGQLVTLATLFRPR' A
#
# COMPACT_ATOMS: atom_id res chain seq x y z
N MET A 1 8.25 -16.38 2.95
CA MET A 1 7.06 -15.74 3.57
C MET A 1 6.16 -15.08 2.54
N PHE A 2 6.71 -14.30 1.59
CA PHE A 2 5.94 -13.59 0.56
C PHE A 2 5.07 -14.53 -0.31
N ASP A 3 5.59 -15.71 -0.70
CA ASP A 3 4.84 -16.71 -1.48
C ASP A 3 3.65 -17.33 -0.73
N HIS A 4 3.76 -17.49 0.59
CA HIS A 4 2.67 -17.98 1.42
C HIS A 4 1.54 -16.93 1.53
N PHE A 5 1.92 -15.66 1.62
CA PHE A 5 0.98 -14.54 1.63
C PHE A 5 0.23 -14.43 0.30
N GLN A 6 0.95 -14.51 -0.82
CA GLN A 6 0.33 -14.53 -2.16
C GLN A 6 -0.57 -15.74 -2.38
N LYS A 7 -0.20 -16.94 -1.91
CA LYS A 7 -1.05 -18.14 -1.99
C LYS A 7 -2.35 -17.97 -1.19
N ARG A 8 -2.29 -17.41 0.02
CA ARG A 8 -3.50 -17.10 0.82
C ARG A 8 -4.36 -16.02 0.16
N LEU A 9 -3.76 -14.96 -0.39
CA LEU A 9 -4.50 -13.93 -1.12
C LEU A 9 -5.19 -14.45 -2.39
N ARG A 10 -4.62 -15.47 -3.07
CA ARG A 10 -5.29 -16.11 -4.21
C ARG A 10 -6.46 -17.01 -3.83
N GLY A 11 -6.42 -17.60 -2.62
CA GLY A 11 -7.49 -18.44 -2.12
C GLY A 11 -8.77 -17.65 -1.81
N ASP A 12 -8.62 -16.45 -1.26
CA ASP A 12 -9.73 -15.61 -0.81
C ASP A 12 -9.72 -14.20 -1.42
N ARG A 13 -10.59 -13.97 -2.42
CA ARG A 13 -10.82 -12.64 -3.00
C ARG A 13 -11.14 -11.57 -1.94
N ARG A 14 -11.85 -11.93 -0.87
CA ARG A 14 -12.16 -11.02 0.24
C ARG A 14 -10.90 -10.53 0.95
N LEU A 15 -9.91 -11.40 1.13
CA LEU A 15 -8.65 -11.08 1.77
C LEU A 15 -7.80 -10.15 0.90
N ALA A 16 -7.82 -10.36 -0.42
CA ALA A 16 -7.20 -9.45 -1.39
C ALA A 16 -7.89 -8.07 -1.39
N VAL A 17 -9.22 -7.99 -1.36
CA VAL A 17 -9.92 -6.70 -1.26
C VAL A 17 -9.60 -6.00 0.06
N LEU A 18 -9.58 -6.70 1.19
CA LEU A 18 -9.19 -6.12 2.48
C LEU A 18 -7.74 -5.58 2.46
N ALA A 19 -6.81 -6.33 1.88
CA ALA A 19 -5.44 -5.87 1.70
C ALA A 19 -5.38 -4.62 0.83
N LEU A 20 -6.14 -4.59 -0.28
CA LEU A 20 -6.22 -3.42 -1.17
C LEU A 20 -6.73 -2.19 -0.43
N VAL A 21 -7.77 -2.33 0.38
CA VAL A 21 -8.32 -1.24 1.22
C VAL A 21 -7.27 -0.76 2.22
N LEU A 22 -6.57 -1.67 2.90
CA LEU A 22 -5.53 -1.33 3.87
C LEU A 22 -4.38 -0.56 3.21
N PHE A 23 -3.87 -1.04 2.07
CA PHE A 23 -2.80 -0.37 1.34
C PHE A 23 -3.24 0.99 0.78
N THR A 24 -4.51 1.13 0.41
CA THR A 24 -5.09 2.42 0.01
C THR A 24 -5.13 3.40 1.17
N ALA A 25 -5.55 2.96 2.35
CA ALA A 25 -5.53 3.79 3.54
C ALA A 25 -4.09 4.24 3.88
N CYS A 26 -3.11 3.34 3.81
CA CYS A 26 -1.69 3.68 3.98
C CYS A 26 -1.22 4.71 2.94
N PHE A 27 -1.62 4.57 1.67
CA PHE A 27 -1.27 5.54 0.63
C PHE A 27 -1.84 6.93 0.91
N VAL A 28 -3.12 7.02 1.28
CA VAL A 28 -3.78 8.29 1.61
C VAL A 28 -3.15 8.94 2.84
N LEU A 29 -2.89 8.16 3.90
CA LEU A 29 -2.19 8.64 5.09
C LEU A 29 -0.78 9.13 4.75
N GLY A 30 -0.04 8.38 3.93
CA GLY A 30 1.29 8.78 3.46
C GLY A 30 1.25 10.09 2.68
N SER A 31 0.24 10.28 1.82
CA SER A 31 0.04 11.53 1.08
C SER A 31 -0.22 12.71 2.02
N PHE A 32 -1.05 12.51 3.04
CA PHE A 32 -1.37 13.56 4.00
C PHE A 32 -0.16 13.93 4.86
N VAL A 33 0.60 12.94 5.35
CA VAL A 33 1.84 13.15 6.10
C VAL A 33 2.90 13.84 5.23
N THR A 34 3.00 13.47 3.95
CA THR A 34 3.95 14.10 3.03
C THR A 34 3.61 15.56 2.81
N GLN A 35 2.35 15.90 2.52
CA GLN A 35 1.94 17.29 2.31
C GLN A 35 2.14 18.14 3.57
N THR A 36 1.64 17.67 4.71
CA THR A 36 1.78 18.39 5.98
C THR A 36 3.24 18.62 6.38
N ALA A 37 4.11 17.64 6.16
CA ALA A 37 5.54 17.78 6.45
C ALA A 37 6.26 18.73 5.47
N ILE A 38 5.88 18.74 4.19
CA ILE A 38 6.41 19.69 3.20
C ILE A 38 6.00 21.11 3.57
N ASP A 39 4.73 21.32 3.92
CA ASP A 39 4.20 22.63 4.30
C ASP A 39 4.84 23.16 5.60
N ALA A 40 5.21 22.27 6.52
CA ALA A 40 5.93 22.59 7.75
C ALA A 40 7.45 22.77 7.57
N GLY A 41 8.00 22.47 6.38
CA GLY A 41 9.45 22.50 6.12
C GLY A 41 10.22 21.34 6.79
N GLU A 42 9.52 20.32 7.28
CA GLU A 42 10.11 19.18 7.99
C GLU A 42 10.46 18.05 7.03
N GLY A 43 11.57 18.20 6.30
CA GLY A 43 11.98 17.28 5.23
C GLY A 43 12.11 15.80 5.65
N VAL A 44 12.45 15.50 6.91
CA VAL A 44 12.56 14.12 7.41
C VAL A 44 11.19 13.43 7.44
N PHE A 45 10.14 14.13 7.90
CA PHE A 45 8.79 13.59 7.93
C PHE A 45 8.18 13.47 6.53
N ALA A 46 8.56 14.34 5.61
CA ALA A 46 8.17 14.22 4.20
C ALA A 46 8.73 12.93 3.58
N ILE A 47 9.98 12.56 3.88
CA ILE A 47 10.58 11.29 3.45
C ILE A 47 9.81 10.10 4.02
N VAL A 48 9.44 10.14 5.31
CA VAL A 48 8.62 9.09 5.94
C VAL A 48 7.28 8.94 5.22
N GLY A 49 6.61 10.04 4.92
CA GLY A 49 5.35 10.04 4.16
C GLY A 49 5.52 9.42 2.77
N ILE A 50 6.58 9.78 2.04
CA ILE A 50 6.90 9.23 0.71
C ILE A 50 7.16 7.73 0.78
N VAL A 51 7.90 7.24 1.77
CA VAL A 51 8.14 5.81 1.97
C VAL A 51 6.83 5.08 2.25
N LEU A 52 5.94 5.67 3.06
CA LEU A 52 4.61 5.12 3.34
C LEU A 52 3.75 5.05 2.07
N MET A 53 3.77 6.10 1.24
CA MET A 53 3.08 6.12 -0.06
C MET A 53 3.64 5.06 -1.00
N ALA A 54 4.96 4.96 -1.14
CA ALA A 54 5.60 3.97 -2.00
C ALA A 54 5.24 2.54 -1.56
N GLY A 55 5.26 2.27 -0.26
CA GLY A 55 4.83 0.98 0.31
C GLY A 55 3.36 0.68 0.04
N GLY A 56 2.47 1.67 0.21
CA GLY A 56 1.04 1.56 -0.12
C GLY A 56 0.81 1.25 -1.60
N LEU A 57 1.49 1.97 -2.50
CA LEU A 57 1.39 1.78 -3.95
C LEU A 57 1.87 0.39 -4.37
N ILE A 58 3.03 -0.06 -3.86
CA ILE A 58 3.55 -1.41 -4.15
C ILE A 58 2.56 -2.47 -3.66
N GLY A 59 2.01 -2.30 -2.44
CA GLY A 59 0.99 -3.19 -1.90
C GLY A 59 -0.27 -3.25 -2.76
N GLN A 60 -0.77 -2.10 -3.23
CA GLN A 60 -1.90 -2.03 -4.16
C GLN A 60 -1.60 -2.76 -5.47
N LEU A 61 -0.43 -2.52 -6.09
CA LEU A 61 -0.02 -3.17 -7.33
C LEU A 61 0.08 -4.69 -7.19
N VAL A 62 0.68 -5.18 -6.11
CA VAL A 62 0.76 -6.62 -5.82
C VAL A 62 -0.63 -7.23 -5.65
N THR A 63 -1.51 -6.54 -4.94
CA THR A 63 -2.88 -6.98 -4.68
C THR A 63 -3.74 -7.00 -5.96
N LEU A 64 -3.60 -5.96 -6.79
CA LEU A 64 -4.21 -5.91 -8.13
C LEU A 64 -3.69 -7.05 -9.00
N ALA A 65 -2.37 -7.24 -9.04
CA ALA A 65 -1.74 -8.32 -9.80
C ALA A 65 -2.21 -9.69 -9.31
N THR A 66 -2.54 -9.87 -8.02
CA THR A 66 -3.13 -11.11 -7.52
C THR A 66 -4.59 -11.28 -7.92
N LEU A 67 -5.38 -10.21 -7.97
CA LEU A 67 -6.79 -10.22 -8.38
C LEU A 67 -6.98 -10.45 -9.88
N PHE A 68 -6.10 -9.90 -10.72
CA PHE A 68 -6.18 -9.94 -12.18
C PHE A 68 -5.36 -11.06 -12.83
N ARG A 69 -4.56 -11.83 -12.07
CA ARG A 69 -3.83 -12.96 -12.65
C ARG A 69 -4.84 -14.01 -13.15
N PRO A 70 -4.86 -14.31 -14.47
CA PRO A 70 -5.70 -15.36 -14.99
C PRO A 70 -5.30 -16.68 -14.32
N ARG A 71 -6.30 -17.49 -13.98
CA ARG A 71 -6.11 -18.81 -13.37
C ARG A 71 -5.21 -19.70 -14.21
#